data_AF-E0S386-F1
#
_entry.id   AF-E0S386-F1
#
_cell.length_a   1.000
_cell.length_b   1.000
_cell.length_c   1.000
_cell.angle_alpha   90.00
_cell.angle_beta   90.00
_cell.angle_gamma   90.00
#
_symmetry.space_group_name_H-M   'P 1'
#
loop_
_entity.id
_entity.type
_entity.pdbx_description
1 polymer ?
#
loop_
_entity_poly.entity_id
_entity_poly.type
_entity_poly.pdbx_seq_one_letter_code
_entity_poly.pdbx_strand_id
1 'polypeptide(L)'
;MNTDKSKKIIIIVIAIVAAISALCSIAAAVLVGIFVVGSVTTKPEVYTDITNYREYMSFDVTDADSQWNKWGIDESIWPQEITDNMTIADYKMVYYNPWDAQYLGYLVVDYSNEDYLKESERLKSYPSTDYIGYYSVEEETTYDLLAINADSYNGFVYALTDGKNRIIYAEQIFCNYFMDFDYDEYIPHEYLLDGFDASSDNPYALARRKEIDGDD
;
A
#
# COMPACT_ATOMS: atom_id res chain seq x y z
N MET A 1 -43.12 54.73 11.23
CA MET A 1 -43.51 53.43 11.82
C MET A 1 -43.00 52.20 11.04
N ASN A 2 -42.67 52.30 9.75
CA ASN A 2 -42.14 51.16 8.96
C ASN A 2 -40.68 50.78 9.27
N THR A 3 -39.81 51.72 9.67
CA THR A 3 -38.37 51.48 9.81
C THR A 3 -37.99 50.57 10.98
N ASP A 4 -38.74 50.61 12.09
CA ASP A 4 -38.49 49.77 13.28
C ASP A 4 -38.93 48.31 13.05
N LYS A 5 -40.02 48.11 12.31
CA LYS A 5 -40.51 46.78 11.92
C LYS A 5 -39.54 46.11 10.95
N SER A 6 -39.01 46.84 9.96
CA SER A 6 -37.98 46.35 9.04
C SER A 6 -36.69 45.97 9.77
N LYS A 7 -36.23 46.76 10.74
CA LYS A 7 -35.04 46.44 11.56
C LYS A 7 -35.23 45.15 12.38
N LYS A 8 -36.39 44.97 13.00
CA LYS A 8 -36.72 43.74 13.76
C LYS A 8 -36.76 42.50 12.86
N ILE A 9 -37.34 42.62 11.66
CA ILE A 9 -37.34 41.53 10.66
C ILE A 9 -35.91 41.19 10.22
N ILE A 10 -35.07 42.18 9.94
CA ILE A 10 -33.67 41.96 9.56
C ILE A 10 -32.90 41.25 10.67
N ILE A 11 -33.06 41.65 11.94
CA ILE A 11 -32.40 41.01 13.08
C ILE A 11 -32.84 39.54 13.23
N ILE A 12 -34.14 39.26 13.08
CA ILE A 12 -34.67 37.89 13.13
C ILE A 12 -34.09 37.03 12.01
N VAL A 13 -34.02 37.56 10.79
CA VAL A 13 -33.44 36.84 9.64
C VAL A 13 -31.95 36.55 9.88
N ILE A 14 -31.17 37.51 10.37
CA ILE A 14 -29.75 37.31 10.69
C ILE A 14 -29.58 36.23 11.77
N ALA A 15 -30.41 36.25 12.82
CA ALA A 15 -30.35 35.24 13.88
C ALA A 15 -30.67 33.83 13.36
N ILE A 16 -31.66 33.70 12.47
CA ILE A 16 -32.02 32.43 11.84
C ILE A 16 -30.87 31.93 10.94
N VAL A 17 -30.30 32.81 10.11
CA VAL A 17 -29.16 32.45 9.25
C VAL A 17 -27.96 32.02 10.09
N ALA A 18 -27.61 32.77 11.14
CA ALA A 18 -26.52 32.40 12.04
C ALA A 18 -26.76 31.07 12.76
N ALA A 19 -28.00 30.80 13.20
CA ALA A 19 -28.36 29.52 13.81
C ALA A 19 -28.27 28.35 12.83
N ILE A 20 -28.72 28.53 11.58
CA ILE A 20 -28.59 27.53 10.51
C ILE A 20 -27.11 27.29 10.20
N SER A 21 -26.30 28.35 10.04
CA SER A 21 -24.87 28.23 9.78
C SER A 21 -24.16 27.48 10.91
N ALA A 22 -24.46 27.79 12.18
CA ALA A 22 -23.90 27.08 13.32
C ALA A 22 -24.30 25.60 13.33
N LEU A 23 -25.56 25.29 13.02
CA LEU A 23 -26.03 23.90 12.90
C LEU A 23 -25.31 23.15 11.77
N CYS A 24 -25.14 23.79 10.61
CA CYS A 24 -24.40 23.22 9.48
C CYS A 24 -22.92 22.97 9.84
N SER A 25 -22.27 23.90 10.54
CA SER A 25 -20.88 23.72 10.99
C SER A 25 -20.74 22.57 12.00
N ILE A 26 -21.68 22.43 12.93
CA ILE A 26 -21.70 21.30 13.88
C ILE A 26 -21.90 19.98 13.12
N ALA A 27 -22.85 19.93 12.18
CA ALA A 27 -23.09 18.73 11.38
C ALA A 27 -21.84 18.34 10.56
N ALA A 28 -21.17 19.31 9.93
CA ALA A 28 -19.91 19.08 9.21
C ALA A 28 -18.80 18.56 10.14
N ALA A 29 -18.63 19.16 11.32
CA ALA A 29 -17.64 18.70 12.30
C ALA A 29 -17.93 17.28 12.82
N VAL A 30 -19.20 16.92 13.03
CA VAL A 30 -19.59 15.56 13.40
C VAL A 30 -19.28 14.58 12.27
N LEU A 31 -19.59 14.92 11.02
CA LEU A 31 -19.27 14.08 9.87
C LEU A 31 -17.76 13.86 9.74
N VAL A 32 -16.96 14.92 9.80
CA VAL A 32 -15.49 14.82 9.80
C VAL A 32 -15.01 13.96 10.97
N GLY A 33 -15.57 14.16 12.16
CA GLY A 33 -15.26 13.35 13.34
C GLY A 33 -15.55 11.86 13.13
N ILE A 34 -16.66 11.51 12.50
CA ILE A 34 -17.00 10.11 12.17
C ILE A 34 -15.99 9.53 11.19
N PHE A 35 -15.59 10.27 10.14
CA PHE A 35 -14.57 9.80 9.19
C PHE A 35 -13.20 9.59 9.84
N VAL A 36 -12.75 10.55 10.65
CA VAL A 36 -11.47 10.44 11.37
C VAL A 36 -11.51 9.26 12.34
N VAL A 37 -12.57 9.11 13.13
CA VAL A 37 -12.72 7.97 14.05
C VAL A 37 -12.76 6.65 13.28
N GLY A 38 -13.46 6.59 12.14
CA GLY A 38 -13.46 5.41 11.27
C GLY A 38 -12.05 5.05 10.83
N SER A 39 -11.34 5.99 10.22
CA SER A 39 -9.96 5.82 9.75
C SER A 39 -9.00 5.32 10.85
N VAL A 40 -8.99 5.94 12.04
CA VAL A 40 -8.08 5.55 13.13
C VAL A 40 -8.46 4.24 13.82
N THR A 41 -9.66 3.72 13.57
CA THR A 41 -10.12 2.44 14.16
C THR A 41 -10.06 1.28 13.18
N THR A 42 -9.98 1.54 11.88
CA THR A 42 -9.72 0.53 10.86
C THR A 42 -8.38 -0.14 11.15
N LYS A 43 -8.38 -1.47 11.17
CA LYS A 43 -7.16 -2.28 11.32
C LYS A 43 -6.82 -2.94 10.00
N PRO A 44 -5.52 -3.19 9.71
CA PRO A 44 -5.12 -3.99 8.56
C PRO A 44 -5.79 -5.37 8.58
N GLU A 45 -6.33 -5.78 7.44
CA GLU A 45 -6.81 -7.13 7.19
C GLU A 45 -5.62 -8.03 6.90
N VAL A 46 -5.47 -9.13 7.65
CA VAL A 46 -4.34 -10.05 7.54
C VAL A 46 -4.82 -11.41 7.09
N TYR A 47 -4.25 -11.92 6.01
CA TYR A 47 -4.56 -13.22 5.43
C TYR A 47 -3.30 -14.09 5.44
N THR A 48 -3.37 -15.23 6.13
CA THR A 48 -2.27 -16.20 6.25
C THR A 48 -2.63 -17.55 5.65
N ASP A 49 -3.86 -17.72 5.16
CA ASP A 49 -4.32 -18.97 4.55
C ASP A 49 -3.91 -18.99 3.08
N ILE A 50 -2.94 -19.85 2.76
CA ILE A 50 -2.41 -20.00 1.40
C ILE A 50 -3.46 -20.54 0.42
N THR A 51 -4.53 -21.19 0.89
CA THR A 51 -5.57 -21.73 0.00
C THR A 51 -6.33 -20.65 -0.76
N ASN A 52 -6.40 -19.44 -0.20
CA ASN A 52 -7.02 -18.27 -0.82
C ASN A 52 -5.99 -17.37 -1.53
N TYR A 53 -4.74 -17.81 -1.69
CA TYR A 53 -3.65 -17.04 -2.29
C TYR A 53 -4.07 -16.28 -3.55
N ARG A 54 -4.70 -16.98 -4.50
CA ARG A 54 -5.09 -16.41 -5.79
C ARG A 54 -6.16 -15.32 -5.67
N GLU A 55 -6.97 -15.34 -4.62
CA GLU A 55 -8.02 -14.34 -4.40
C GLU A 55 -7.46 -12.95 -4.07
N TYR A 56 -6.21 -12.88 -3.60
CA TYR A 56 -5.55 -11.64 -3.18
C TYR A 56 -4.57 -11.06 -4.23
N MET A 57 -4.34 -11.79 -5.33
CA MET A 57 -3.46 -11.37 -6.43
C MET A 57 -4.26 -10.66 -7.52
N SER A 58 -3.65 -9.69 -8.22
CA SER A 58 -4.32 -8.98 -9.32
C SER A 58 -4.43 -9.75 -10.64
N PHE A 59 -3.88 -10.98 -10.73
CA PHE A 59 -3.68 -11.70 -12.00
C PHE A 59 -4.90 -11.78 -12.91
N ASP A 60 -6.08 -12.01 -12.32
CA ASP A 60 -7.34 -12.22 -13.04
C ASP A 60 -8.35 -11.08 -12.80
N VAL A 61 -7.91 -9.97 -12.18
CA VAL A 61 -8.80 -8.87 -11.80
C VAL A 61 -9.17 -8.05 -13.03
N THR A 62 -10.40 -8.23 -13.48
CA THR A 62 -10.99 -7.50 -14.62
C THR A 62 -11.91 -6.36 -14.19
N ASP A 63 -12.37 -6.38 -12.94
CA ASP A 63 -13.18 -5.33 -12.36
C ASP A 63 -12.28 -4.21 -11.85
N ALA A 64 -12.48 -3.00 -12.37
CA ALA A 64 -11.75 -1.81 -11.96
C ALA A 64 -12.09 -1.38 -10.53
N ASP A 65 -13.28 -1.75 -10.04
CA ASP A 65 -13.73 -1.43 -8.67
C ASP A 65 -13.29 -2.48 -7.64
N SER A 66 -12.62 -3.55 -8.07
CA SER A 66 -12.06 -4.56 -7.17
C SER A 66 -10.92 -3.97 -6.34
N GLN A 67 -10.94 -4.23 -5.02
CA GLN A 67 -9.83 -3.89 -4.15
C GLN A 67 -8.53 -4.63 -4.50
N TRP A 68 -8.56 -5.63 -5.39
CA TRP A 68 -7.36 -6.35 -5.82
C TRP A 68 -6.81 -5.89 -7.18
N ASN A 69 -7.32 -4.77 -7.73
CA ASN A 69 -6.84 -4.24 -9.01
C ASN A 69 -5.37 -3.74 -8.95
N LYS A 70 -4.88 -3.37 -7.75
CA LYS A 70 -3.51 -2.86 -7.46
C LYS A 70 -2.94 -1.89 -8.51
N TRP A 71 -3.83 -1.09 -9.10
CA TRP A 71 -3.51 -0.06 -10.10
C TRP A 71 -2.71 -0.53 -11.32
N GLY A 72 -2.85 -1.80 -11.70
CA GLY A 72 -2.14 -2.37 -12.84
C GLY A 72 -0.64 -2.61 -12.61
N ILE A 73 -0.19 -2.63 -11.35
CA ILE A 73 1.14 -3.10 -10.99
C ILE A 73 1.26 -4.57 -11.41
N ASP A 74 2.32 -4.87 -12.17
CA ASP A 74 2.59 -6.23 -12.63
C ASP A 74 3.11 -7.09 -11.47
N GLU A 75 2.26 -8.00 -11.00
CA GLU A 75 2.58 -8.97 -9.96
C GLU A 75 3.15 -10.29 -10.53
N SER A 76 3.40 -10.42 -11.83
CA SER A 76 3.82 -11.69 -12.46
C SER A 76 5.17 -12.24 -11.99
N ILE A 77 5.93 -11.47 -11.21
CA ILE A 77 7.06 -11.97 -10.41
C ILE A 77 6.60 -13.06 -9.44
N TRP A 78 5.44 -12.92 -8.81
CA TRP A 78 4.84 -13.93 -7.97
C TRP A 78 4.37 -15.15 -8.77
N PRO A 79 4.39 -16.36 -8.17
CA PRO A 79 3.93 -17.57 -8.84
C PRO A 79 2.43 -17.49 -9.13
N GLN A 80 2.01 -17.75 -10.36
CA GLN A 80 0.59 -17.66 -10.74
C GLN A 80 -0.30 -18.65 -9.96
N GLU A 81 0.27 -19.80 -9.60
CA GLU A 81 -0.41 -20.86 -8.85
C GLU A 81 0.54 -21.47 -7.83
N ILE A 82 0.00 -21.84 -6.68
CA ILE A 82 0.71 -22.67 -5.70
C ILE A 82 0.58 -24.12 -6.15
N THR A 83 1.71 -24.78 -6.35
CA THR A 83 1.78 -26.16 -6.87
C THR A 83 2.30 -27.12 -5.80
N ASP A 84 2.05 -28.42 -5.99
CA ASP A 84 2.51 -29.47 -5.06
C ASP A 84 4.05 -29.54 -4.92
N ASN A 85 4.79 -28.94 -5.86
CA ASN A 85 6.26 -28.89 -5.83
C ASN A 85 6.81 -27.77 -4.92
N MET A 86 5.93 -26.90 -4.40
CA MET A 86 6.31 -25.77 -3.55
C MET A 86 6.14 -26.14 -2.08
N THR A 87 7.23 -26.10 -1.30
CA THR A 87 7.13 -26.20 0.15
C THR A 87 7.03 -24.80 0.73
N ILE A 88 5.82 -24.41 1.15
CA ILE A 88 5.55 -23.07 1.69
C ILE A 88 6.07 -23.00 3.12
N ALA A 89 7.09 -22.17 3.34
CA ALA A 89 7.71 -21.99 4.65
C ALA A 89 7.01 -20.90 5.47
N ASP A 90 6.60 -19.81 4.82
CA ASP A 90 5.85 -18.72 5.45
C ASP A 90 5.05 -17.95 4.39
N TYR A 91 3.94 -17.33 4.79
CA TYR A 91 3.06 -16.61 3.89
C TYR A 91 2.18 -15.61 4.65
N LYS A 92 2.09 -14.39 4.13
CA LYS A 92 1.15 -13.38 4.62
C LYS A 92 0.80 -12.39 3.53
N MET A 93 -0.48 -12.05 3.46
CA MET A 93 -1.02 -10.89 2.74
C MET A 93 -1.67 -9.94 3.73
N VAL A 94 -1.49 -8.65 3.52
CA VAL A 94 -2.05 -7.59 4.33
C VAL A 94 -2.66 -6.54 3.42
N TYR A 95 -3.92 -6.21 3.69
CA TYR A 95 -4.64 -5.14 3.02
C TYR A 95 -5.06 -4.09 4.05
N TYR A 96 -4.81 -2.82 3.75
CA TYR A 96 -5.22 -1.72 4.60
C TYR A 96 -5.73 -0.57 3.76
N ASN A 97 -6.92 -0.07 4.06
CA ASN A 97 -7.53 1.05 3.33
C ASN A 97 -8.32 1.97 4.27
N PRO A 98 -7.63 2.75 5.12
CA PRO A 98 -8.29 3.78 5.93
C PRO A 98 -8.68 5.01 5.10
N TRP A 99 -7.96 5.26 4.00
CA TRP A 99 -8.14 6.38 3.08
C TRP A 99 -7.84 5.95 1.64
N ASP A 100 -6.65 5.40 1.44
CA ASP A 100 -6.18 4.81 0.19
C ASP A 100 -5.73 3.37 0.46
N ALA A 101 -5.89 2.50 -0.54
CA ALA A 101 -5.51 1.11 -0.43
C ALA A 101 -4.00 0.94 -0.27
N GLN A 102 -3.59 -0.04 0.52
CA GLN A 102 -2.20 -0.42 0.74
C GLN A 102 -2.14 -1.94 0.86
N TYR A 103 -1.13 -2.51 0.23
CA TYR A 103 -0.91 -3.94 0.15
C TYR A 103 0.50 -4.24 0.62
N LEU A 104 0.62 -5.24 1.48
CA LEU A 104 1.90 -5.81 1.87
C LEU A 104 1.77 -7.32 1.83
N GLY A 105 2.70 -7.96 1.15
CA GLY A 105 2.66 -9.38 0.93
C GLY A 105 4.05 -9.98 1.00
N TYR A 106 4.13 -11.20 1.52
CA TYR A 106 5.30 -12.05 1.30
C TYR A 106 4.92 -13.53 1.22
N LEU A 107 5.70 -14.28 0.46
CA LEU A 107 5.59 -15.72 0.27
C LEU A 107 7.00 -16.30 0.24
N VAL A 108 7.28 -17.20 1.18
CA VAL A 108 8.57 -17.89 1.28
C VAL A 108 8.38 -19.33 0.84
N VAL A 109 9.09 -19.72 -0.20
CA VAL A 109 8.99 -21.06 -0.78
C VAL A 109 10.35 -21.72 -0.81
N ASP A 110 10.41 -22.92 -0.24
CA ASP A 110 11.53 -23.84 -0.39
C ASP A 110 11.22 -24.78 -1.57
N TYR A 111 12.09 -24.76 -2.58
CA TYR A 111 11.97 -25.55 -3.79
C TYR A 111 12.89 -26.78 -3.78
N SER A 112 12.55 -27.76 -4.62
CA SER A 112 13.54 -28.74 -5.06
C SER A 112 14.64 -28.04 -5.87
N ASN A 113 15.85 -28.62 -5.95
CA ASN A 113 16.94 -28.00 -6.71
C ASN A 113 16.60 -27.79 -8.20
N GLU A 114 15.83 -28.71 -8.79
CA GLU A 114 15.41 -28.58 -10.20
C GLU A 114 14.39 -27.45 -10.39
N ASP A 115 13.36 -27.42 -9.53
CA ASP A 115 12.31 -26.39 -9.60
C ASP A 115 12.88 -25.00 -9.26
N TYR A 116 13.80 -24.91 -8.29
CA TYR A 116 14.50 -23.68 -7.94
C TYR A 116 15.24 -23.08 -9.13
N LEU A 117 16.01 -23.90 -9.86
CA LEU A 117 16.77 -23.42 -11.01
C LEU A 117 15.84 -22.91 -12.11
N LYS A 118 14.77 -23.66 -12.40
CA LYS A 118 13.77 -23.27 -13.39
C LYS A 118 13.06 -21.96 -13.01
N GLU A 119 12.67 -21.83 -11.74
CA GLU A 119 12.00 -20.63 -11.25
C GLU A 119 12.94 -19.44 -11.20
N SER A 120 14.19 -19.65 -10.78
CA SER A 120 15.24 -18.63 -10.83
C SER A 120 15.51 -18.14 -12.26
N GLU A 121 15.51 -19.03 -13.25
CA GLU A 121 15.64 -18.66 -14.67
C GLU A 121 14.46 -17.82 -15.16
N ARG A 122 13.23 -18.18 -14.77
CA ARG A 122 12.02 -17.38 -15.07
C ARG A 122 12.15 -15.98 -14.50
N LEU A 123 12.50 -15.87 -13.21
CA LEU A 123 12.63 -14.59 -12.51
C LEU A 123 13.76 -13.73 -13.09
N LYS A 124 14.95 -14.30 -13.32
CA LYS A 124 16.08 -13.55 -13.92
C LYS A 124 15.81 -13.10 -15.37
N SER A 125 14.86 -13.73 -16.04
CA SER A 125 14.41 -13.31 -17.38
C SER A 125 13.36 -12.20 -17.34
N TYR A 126 12.82 -11.88 -16.17
CA TYR A 126 11.89 -10.78 -15.98
C TYR A 126 12.59 -9.43 -16.27
N PRO A 127 11.97 -8.52 -17.05
CA PRO A 127 12.55 -7.23 -17.37
C PRO A 127 12.48 -6.30 -16.14
N SER A 128 13.42 -6.49 -15.22
CA SER A 128 13.44 -5.74 -13.97
C SER A 128 13.62 -4.23 -14.19
N THR A 129 12.96 -3.44 -13.36
CA THR A 129 12.99 -1.97 -13.41
C THR A 129 14.04 -1.39 -12.47
N ASP A 130 14.47 -0.14 -12.72
CA ASP A 130 15.30 0.60 -11.77
C ASP A 130 14.53 0.87 -10.47
N TYR A 131 15.18 0.65 -9.33
CA TYR A 131 14.55 0.73 -8.00
C TYR A 131 15.36 1.52 -6.97
N ILE A 132 16.69 1.60 -7.14
CA ILE A 132 17.60 2.24 -6.19
C ILE A 132 17.20 3.72 -5.98
N GLY A 133 17.09 4.11 -4.72
CA GLY A 133 16.72 5.46 -4.28
C GLY A 133 15.21 5.68 -4.11
N TYR A 134 14.35 4.82 -4.67
CA TYR A 134 12.93 4.86 -4.33
C TYR A 134 12.76 4.42 -2.88
N TYR A 135 12.05 5.22 -2.08
CA TYR A 135 11.79 4.89 -0.67
C TYR A 135 13.08 4.56 0.12
N SER A 136 14.16 5.29 -0.17
CA SER A 136 15.49 5.11 0.44
C SER A 136 16.17 3.77 0.17
N VAL A 137 15.63 2.94 -0.73
CA VAL A 137 16.19 1.62 -1.06
C VAL A 137 17.61 1.76 -1.62
N GLU A 138 18.51 0.93 -1.11
CA GLU A 138 19.91 0.81 -1.55
C GLU A 138 20.10 -0.44 -2.43
N GLU A 139 21.34 -0.73 -2.82
CA GLU A 139 21.65 -1.99 -3.51
C GLU A 139 21.44 -3.16 -2.53
N GLU A 140 20.64 -4.14 -2.95
CA GLU A 140 20.31 -5.31 -2.13
C GLU A 140 21.54 -6.20 -1.87
N THR A 141 21.84 -6.48 -0.61
CA THR A 141 23.00 -7.25 -0.14
C THR A 141 22.65 -8.34 0.87
N THR A 142 21.46 -8.29 1.48
CA THR A 142 20.99 -9.31 2.42
C THR A 142 20.66 -10.61 1.67
N TYR A 143 20.00 -10.51 0.52
CA TYR A 143 19.70 -11.62 -0.39
C TYR A 143 20.12 -11.32 -1.82
N ASP A 144 20.15 -12.35 -2.68
CA ASP A 144 20.32 -12.13 -4.13
C ASP A 144 18.97 -11.71 -4.74
N LEU A 145 18.89 -10.52 -5.33
CA LEU A 145 17.71 -10.05 -6.05
C LEU A 145 17.56 -10.77 -7.40
N LEU A 146 16.44 -11.48 -7.59
CA LEU A 146 16.15 -12.22 -8.81
C LEU A 146 15.34 -11.42 -9.83
N ALA A 147 14.35 -10.67 -9.36
CA ALA A 147 13.47 -9.85 -10.18
C ALA A 147 12.88 -8.71 -9.34
N ILE A 148 12.64 -7.56 -9.97
CA ILE A 148 11.94 -6.43 -9.34
C ILE A 148 11.11 -5.64 -10.36
N ASN A 149 9.89 -5.32 -9.97
CA ASN A 149 9.03 -4.32 -10.57
C ASN A 149 8.83 -3.21 -9.54
N ALA A 150 9.38 -2.04 -9.84
CA ALA A 150 9.44 -0.88 -8.98
C ALA A 150 8.75 0.29 -9.66
N ASP A 151 7.83 0.91 -8.94
CA ASP A 151 7.18 2.14 -9.35
C ASP A 151 7.48 3.23 -8.32
N SER A 152 8.00 4.35 -8.83
CA SER A 152 8.41 5.50 -8.03
C SER A 152 7.30 6.13 -7.19
N TYR A 153 6.04 5.78 -7.45
CA TYR A 153 4.85 6.22 -6.73
C TYR A 153 4.11 5.07 -6.03
N ASN A 154 4.10 3.87 -6.61
CA ASN A 154 3.29 2.73 -6.16
C ASN A 154 4.05 1.62 -5.42
N GLY A 155 5.37 1.75 -5.22
CA GLY A 155 6.13 0.80 -4.41
C GLY A 155 6.75 -0.34 -5.24
N PHE A 156 6.72 -1.57 -4.72
CA PHE A 156 7.53 -2.66 -5.23
C PHE A 156 6.80 -4.01 -5.27
N VAL A 157 7.18 -4.83 -6.26
CA VAL A 157 6.99 -6.28 -6.30
C VAL A 157 8.33 -6.90 -6.65
N TYR A 158 8.82 -7.87 -5.88
CA TYR A 158 10.15 -8.44 -6.09
C TYR A 158 10.27 -9.88 -5.60
N ALA A 159 11.36 -10.53 -6.02
CA ALA A 159 11.75 -11.85 -5.57
C ALA A 159 13.23 -11.87 -5.17
N LEU A 160 13.50 -12.36 -3.96
CA LEU A 160 14.83 -12.54 -3.37
C LEU A 160 15.16 -14.02 -3.24
N THR A 161 16.44 -14.37 -3.18
CA THR A 161 16.88 -15.73 -2.87
C THR A 161 18.09 -15.78 -1.94
N ASP A 162 18.16 -16.83 -1.13
CA ASP A 162 19.33 -17.15 -0.30
C ASP A 162 20.40 -17.98 -1.04
N GLY A 163 20.17 -18.27 -2.32
CA GLY A 163 21.04 -19.12 -3.14
C GLY A 163 20.98 -20.61 -2.82
N LYS A 164 20.12 -21.04 -1.88
CA LYS A 164 20.01 -22.42 -1.35
C LYS A 164 18.61 -22.99 -1.53
N ASN A 165 18.01 -22.73 -2.69
CA ASN A 165 16.68 -23.19 -3.11
C ASN A 165 15.48 -22.52 -2.42
N ARG A 166 15.70 -21.45 -1.66
CA ARG A 166 14.62 -20.62 -1.13
C ARG A 166 14.41 -19.39 -2.00
N ILE A 167 13.16 -19.08 -2.31
CA ILE A 167 12.77 -17.81 -2.94
C ILE A 167 11.74 -17.13 -2.03
N ILE A 168 11.96 -15.84 -1.81
CA ILE A 168 11.08 -14.96 -1.04
C ILE A 168 10.47 -13.99 -2.05
N TYR A 169 9.17 -14.14 -2.30
CA TYR A 169 8.39 -13.17 -3.07
C TYR A 169 7.84 -12.15 -2.09
N ALA A 170 7.90 -10.87 -2.44
CA ALA A 170 7.40 -9.81 -1.59
C ALA A 170 6.76 -8.70 -2.42
N GLU A 171 5.83 -7.98 -1.80
CA GLU A 171 5.22 -6.78 -2.35
C GLU A 171 4.96 -5.75 -1.24
N GLN A 172 5.20 -4.49 -1.56
CA GLN A 172 4.78 -3.33 -0.78
C GLN A 172 4.21 -2.33 -1.79
N ILE A 173 2.88 -2.31 -1.92
CA ILE A 173 2.17 -1.49 -2.90
C ILE A 173 1.30 -0.48 -2.17
N PHE A 174 1.53 0.80 -2.39
CA PHE A 174 0.87 1.89 -1.65
C PHE A 174 0.89 3.19 -2.45
N CYS A 175 0.07 4.15 -2.06
CA CYS A 175 0.02 5.49 -2.66
C CYS A 175 0.70 6.53 -1.77
N ASN A 176 0.88 7.75 -2.31
CA ASN A 176 1.30 8.94 -1.56
C ASN A 176 2.72 8.87 -0.95
N TYR A 177 3.53 7.92 -1.39
CA TYR A 177 4.93 7.73 -1.00
C TYR A 177 5.19 7.23 0.43
N PHE A 178 4.19 6.72 1.13
CA PHE A 178 4.35 6.10 2.46
C PHE A 178 3.24 5.07 2.74
N MET A 179 3.44 4.25 3.76
CA MET A 179 2.43 3.33 4.29
C MET A 179 1.83 3.90 5.59
N ASP A 180 0.51 3.78 5.74
CA ASP A 180 -0.26 4.30 6.89
C ASP A 180 -0.18 3.39 8.13
N PHE A 181 0.44 2.22 8.00
CA PHE A 181 0.62 1.26 9.10
C PHE A 181 2.10 0.90 9.28
N ASP A 182 2.45 0.46 10.49
CA ASP A 182 3.78 -0.02 10.83
C ASP A 182 4.02 -1.38 10.15
N TYR A 183 4.64 -1.36 8.97
CA TYR A 183 4.83 -2.54 8.15
C TYR A 183 5.76 -3.56 8.81
N ASP A 184 6.68 -3.16 9.70
CA ASP A 184 7.57 -4.08 10.43
C ASP A 184 6.79 -5.03 11.36
N GLU A 185 5.55 -4.69 11.75
CA GLU A 185 4.67 -5.63 12.47
C GLU A 185 4.15 -6.78 11.58
N TYR A 186 4.18 -6.59 10.26
CA TYR A 186 3.53 -7.46 9.30
C TYR A 186 4.50 -8.22 8.39
N ILE A 187 5.68 -7.70 8.10
CA ILE A 187 6.71 -8.41 7.32
C ILE A 187 8.00 -8.55 8.14
N PRO A 188 8.64 -9.72 8.15
CA PRO A 188 10.01 -9.84 8.67
C PRO A 188 10.95 -8.86 7.96
N HIS A 189 11.70 -8.09 8.74
CA HIS A 189 12.57 -7.05 8.19
C HIS A 189 13.58 -7.58 7.16
N GLU A 190 14.05 -8.81 7.32
CA GLU A 190 14.96 -9.46 6.35
C GLU A 190 14.33 -9.69 4.97
N TYR A 191 13.00 -9.66 4.84
CA TYR A 191 12.33 -9.81 3.54
C TYR A 191 12.10 -8.48 2.82
N LEU A 192 12.38 -7.34 3.48
CA LEU A 192 12.36 -6.02 2.86
C LEU A 192 13.64 -5.78 2.06
N LEU A 193 13.56 -4.93 1.04
CA LEU A 193 14.75 -4.44 0.34
C LEU A 193 15.63 -3.64 1.30
N ASP A 194 16.94 -3.78 1.16
CA ASP A 194 17.91 -3.05 1.97
C ASP A 194 17.67 -1.52 1.88
N GLY A 195 17.54 -0.88 3.04
CA GLY A 195 17.29 0.56 3.15
C GLY A 195 15.83 1.01 2.94
N PHE A 196 14.89 0.09 2.67
CA PHE A 196 13.49 0.40 2.48
C PHE A 196 12.89 1.19 3.66
N ASP A 197 12.37 2.38 3.35
CA ASP A 197 11.70 3.26 4.30
C ASP A 197 10.44 3.87 3.65
N ALA A 198 9.29 3.33 4.04
CA ALA A 198 7.97 3.84 3.67
C ALA A 198 7.26 4.53 4.84
N SER A 199 8.01 5.01 5.85
CA SER A 199 7.45 5.83 6.92
C SER A 199 6.93 7.17 6.40
N SER A 200 5.98 7.81 7.10
CA SER A 200 5.37 9.08 6.64
C SER A 200 6.36 10.25 6.49
N ASP A 201 7.51 10.18 7.18
CA ASP A 201 8.58 11.17 7.20
C ASP A 201 9.85 10.69 6.47
N ASN A 202 9.74 9.63 5.66
CA ASN A 202 10.87 9.12 4.90
C ASN A 202 11.47 10.20 3.96
N PRO A 203 12.80 10.19 3.74
CA PRO A 203 13.49 11.18 2.90
C PRO A 203 12.92 11.30 1.49
N TYR A 204 12.50 10.19 0.89
CA TYR A 204 11.95 10.16 -0.46
C TYR A 204 10.60 10.90 -0.53
N ALA A 205 9.66 10.59 0.37
CA ALA A 205 8.38 11.30 0.47
C ALA A 205 8.55 12.78 0.76
N LEU A 206 9.50 13.16 1.63
CA LEU A 206 9.82 14.56 1.91
C LEU A 206 10.35 15.29 0.67
N ALA A 207 11.20 14.67 -0.14
CA ALA A 207 11.70 15.25 -1.38
C ALA A 207 10.55 15.43 -2.39
N ARG A 208 9.73 14.40 -2.60
CA ARG A 208 8.59 14.45 -3.54
C ARG A 208 7.55 15.49 -3.15
N ARG A 209 7.26 15.66 -1.86
CA ARG A 209 6.35 16.72 -1.37
C ARG A 209 6.89 18.11 -1.66
N LYS A 210 8.18 18.37 -1.44
CA LYS A 210 8.81 19.66 -1.78
C LYS A 210 8.72 19.99 -3.27
N GLU A 211 8.91 19.00 -4.14
CA GLU A 211 8.75 19.19 -5.59
C GLU A 211 7.32 19.55 -6.00
N ILE A 212 6.32 18.97 -5.32
CA ILE A 212 4.89 19.21 -5.59
C ILE A 212 4.44 20.57 -5.05
N ASP A 213 4.86 20.92 -3.83
CA ASP A 213 4.46 22.15 -3.17
C ASP A 213 5.11 23.40 -3.79
N GLY A 214 6.16 23.21 -4.60
CA GLY A 214 6.92 24.27 -5.24
C GLY A 214 7.79 25.01 -4.23
N ASP A 215 9.11 24.96 -4.39
CA ASP A 215 9.99 25.93 -3.74
C ASP A 215 9.65 27.34 -4.27
N ASP A 216 8.82 28.08 -3.53
CA ASP A 216 8.75 29.55 -3.50
C ASP A 216 9.55 30.10 -2.31
#